data_AF-A0A7W0GCD9-F1
#
_entry.id   AF-A0A7W0GCD9-F1
#
_cell.length_a   1.000
_cell.length_b   1.000
_cell.length_c   1.000
_cell.angle_alpha   90.00
_cell.angle_beta   90.00
_cell.angle_gamma   90.00
#
_symmetry.space_group_name_H-M   'P 1'
#
loop_
_entity.id
_entity.type
_entity.pdbx_description
1 polymer ?
#
loop_
_entity_poly.entity_id
_entity_poly.type
_entity_poly.pdbx_seq_one_letter_code
_entity_poly.pdbx_strand_id
1 'polypeptide(L)' 'MSGNETEAALGRAEELLERLKATRDELERLAAAENAEAAVDVLAELAELAKEVESELTKARARADAPPQL' A
#
# COMPACT_ATOMS: atom_id res chain seq x y z
N MET A 1 3.60 -24.65 4.11
CA MET A 1 3.91 -23.40 4.86
C MET A 1 3.87 -22.17 3.94
N SER A 2 4.34 -22.23 2.69
CA SER A 2 4.36 -21.08 1.74
C SER A 2 3.01 -20.37 1.50
N GLY A 3 1.88 -21.09 1.45
CA GLY A 3 0.55 -20.48 1.21
C GLY A 3 0.12 -19.44 2.26
N ASN A 4 0.39 -19.68 3.55
CA ASN A 4 0.03 -18.79 4.65
C ASN A 4 0.80 -17.45 4.59
N GLU A 5 2.05 -17.49 4.12
CA GLU A 5 2.89 -16.30 4.01
C GLU A 5 2.53 -15.42 2.79
N THR A 6 2.06 -16.02 1.70
CA THR A 6 1.51 -15.29 0.55
C THR A 6 0.18 -14.64 0.89
N GLU A 7 -0.74 -15.38 1.51
CA GLU A 7 -2.02 -14.83 2.00
C GLU A 7 -1.82 -13.67 2.97
N ALA A 8 -0.87 -13.80 3.92
CA ALA A 8 -0.54 -12.71 4.84
C ALA A 8 0.04 -11.47 4.14
N ALA A 9 0.81 -11.62 3.05
CA ALA A 9 1.34 -10.49 2.28
C ALA A 9 0.22 -9.80 1.49
N LEU A 10 -0.68 -10.57 0.89
CA LEU A 10 -1.85 -10.02 0.20
C LEU A 10 -2.80 -9.30 1.17
N GLY A 11 -3.07 -9.86 2.34
CA GLY A 11 -3.89 -9.20 3.37
C GLY A 11 -3.29 -7.88 3.84
N ARG A 12 -1.97 -7.81 4.05
CA ARG A 12 -1.29 -6.53 4.36
C ARG A 12 -1.39 -5.54 3.21
N ALA A 13 -1.26 -5.99 1.95
CA ALA A 13 -1.42 -5.11 0.80
C ALA A 13 -2.86 -4.54 0.72
N GLU A 14 -3.88 -5.33 1.04
CA GLU A 14 -5.28 -4.88 1.11
C GLU A 14 -5.49 -3.82 2.20
N GLU A 15 -4.95 -4.03 3.40
CA GLU A 15 -5.01 -3.04 4.49
C GLU A 15 -4.33 -1.73 4.10
N LEU A 16 -3.15 -1.81 3.46
CA LEU A 16 -2.42 -0.65 2.95
C LEU A 16 -3.19 0.07 1.84
N LEU A 17 -3.89 -0.66 0.97
CA LEU A 17 -4.74 -0.07 -0.08
C LEU A 17 -5.94 0.67 0.50
N GLU A 18 -6.57 0.16 1.56
CA GLU A 18 -7.65 0.88 2.25
C GLU A 18 -7.14 2.17 2.90
N ARG A 19 -5.95 2.13 3.52
CA ARG A 19 -5.29 3.34 4.04
C ARG A 19 -4.99 4.35 2.92
N LEU A 20 -4.42 3.89 1.81
CA LEU A 20 -4.12 4.73 0.64
C LEU A 20 -5.38 5.43 0.11
N LYS A 21 -6.52 4.72 0.02
CA LYS A 21 -7.80 5.32 -0.39
C LYS A 21 -8.24 6.40 0.59
N ALA A 22 -8.19 6.15 1.90
CA ALA A 22 -8.56 7.14 2.90
C ALA A 22 -7.67 8.39 2.85
N THR A 23 -6.37 8.22 2.67
CA THR A 23 -5.40 9.32 2.53
C THR A 23 -5.65 10.11 1.24
N ARG A 24 -6.03 9.45 0.13
CA ARG A 24 -6.45 10.13 -1.11
C ARG A 24 -7.72 10.95 -0.88
N ASP A 25 -8.71 10.42 -0.17
CA ASP A 25 -9.93 11.15 0.12
C ASP A 25 -9.64 12.40 0.98
N GLU A 26 -8.62 12.35 1.84
CA GLU A 26 -8.12 13.54 2.56
C GLU A 26 -7.47 14.55 1.61
N LEU A 27 -6.64 14.10 0.67
CA LEU A 27 -6.06 14.98 -0.34
C LEU A 27 -7.15 15.72 -1.14
N GLU A 28 -8.23 15.03 -1.52
CA GLU A 28 -9.36 15.63 -2.22
C GLU A 28 -10.06 16.70 -1.37
N ARG A 29 -10.22 16.46 -0.06
CA ARG A 29 -10.77 17.45 0.88
C ARG A 29 -9.86 18.68 1.01
N LEU A 30 -8.55 18.48 1.13
CA LEU A 30 -7.58 19.58 1.25
C LEU A 30 -7.49 20.41 -0.04
N ALA A 31 -7.55 19.75 -1.20
CA ALA A 31 -7.61 20.43 -2.48
C ALA A 31 -8.87 21.30 -2.61
N ALA A 32 -10.03 20.78 -2.20
CA ALA A 32 -11.29 21.54 -2.20
C ALA A 32 -11.27 22.72 -1.21
N ALA A 33 -10.47 22.63 -0.14
CA ALA A 33 -10.26 23.70 0.84
C ALA A 33 -9.12 24.67 0.46
N GLU A 34 -8.53 24.52 -0.74
CA GLU A 34 -7.37 25.30 -1.21
C GLU A 34 -6.16 25.26 -0.25
N ASN A 35 -6.04 24.20 0.55
CA ASN A 35 -4.96 24.03 1.52
C ASN A 35 -3.77 23.28 0.89
N ALA A 36 -3.00 24.01 0.07
CA ALA A 36 -1.89 23.45 -0.68
C ALA A 36 -0.73 22.94 0.20
N GLU A 37 -0.47 23.59 1.35
CA GLU A 37 0.62 23.20 2.25
C GLU A 37 0.36 21.81 2.84
N ALA A 38 -0.80 21.60 3.45
CA ALA A 38 -1.17 20.29 3.99
C ALA A 38 -1.33 19.22 2.89
N ALA A 39 -1.75 19.61 1.68
CA ALA A 39 -1.87 18.68 0.56
C ALA A 39 -0.49 18.10 0.13
N VAL A 40 0.61 18.86 0.28
CA VAL A 40 1.96 18.35 0.01
C VAL A 40 2.36 17.25 1.00
N ASP A 41 2.05 17.43 2.29
CA ASP A 41 2.34 16.42 3.31
C ASP A 41 1.54 15.13 3.06
N VAL A 42 0.25 15.25 2.71
CA VAL A 42 -0.60 14.10 2.37
C VAL A 42 -0.11 13.39 1.09
N LEU A 43 0.39 14.13 0.10
CA LEU A 43 1.02 13.52 -1.08
C LEU A 43 2.29 12.74 -0.75
N ALA A 44 3.09 13.20 0.20
CA ALA A 44 4.25 12.45 0.68
C ALA A 44 3.82 11.15 1.37
N GLU A 45 2.78 11.19 2.21
CA GLU A 45 2.22 9.98 2.83
C GLU A 45 1.68 8.99 1.79
N LEU A 46 0.95 9.48 0.77
CA LEU A 46 0.47 8.65 -0.35
C LEU A 46 1.62 7.95 -1.08
N ALA A 47 2.73 8.65 -1.29
CA ALA A 47 3.90 8.08 -1.96
C ALA A 47 4.54 6.94 -1.14
N GLU A 48 4.62 7.08 0.18
CA GLU A 48 5.14 6.03 1.05
C GLU A 48 4.18 4.83 1.13
N LEU A 49 2.88 5.06 1.29
CA LEU A 49 1.87 4.00 1.25
C LEU A 49 1.92 3.22 -0.07
N ALA A 50 2.09 3.90 -1.21
CA ALA A 50 2.22 3.24 -2.50
C ALA A 50 3.45 2.32 -2.59
N LYS A 51 4.60 2.76 -2.05
CA LYS A 51 5.82 1.93 -1.97
C LYS A 51 5.62 0.72 -1.06
N GLU A 52 4.91 0.88 0.05
CA GLU A 52 4.60 -0.24 0.97
C GLU A 52 3.69 -1.28 0.29
N VAL A 53 2.66 -0.84 -0.44
CA VAL A 53 1.79 -1.73 -1.24
C VAL A 53 2.63 -2.49 -2.26
N GLU A 54 3.47 -1.81 -3.04
CA GLU A 54 4.35 -2.44 -4.03
C GLU A 54 5.29 -3.48 -3.39
N SER A 55 5.82 -3.17 -2.20
CA SER A 55 6.68 -4.08 -1.44
C SER A 55 5.96 -5.37 -1.06
N GLU A 56 4.75 -5.29 -0.50
CA GLU A 56 3.98 -6.49 -0.12
C GLU A 56 3.56 -7.31 -1.33
N LEU A 57 3.16 -6.66 -2.44
CA LEU A 57 2.84 -7.37 -3.69
C LEU A 57 4.08 -8.06 -4.29
N THR A 58 5.24 -7.41 -4.23
CA THR A 58 6.51 -8.00 -4.68
C THR A 58 6.88 -9.22 -3.83
N LYS A 59 6.70 -9.15 -2.50
CA LYS A 59 6.90 -10.30 -1.60
C LYS A 59 5.94 -11.44 -1.93
N ALA A 60 4.66 -11.15 -2.13
CA ALA A 60 3.66 -12.14 -2.49
C ALA A 60 4.02 -12.85 -3.81
N ARG A 61 4.43 -12.07 -4.83
CA ARG A 61 4.89 -12.61 -6.12
C ARG A 61 6.13 -13.50 -5.97
N ALA A 62 7.16 -13.01 -5.28
CA ALA A 62 8.39 -13.78 -5.09
C ALA A 62 8.17 -15.12 -4.36
N ARG A 63 7.20 -15.17 -3.44
CA ARG A 63 6.82 -16.39 -2.70
C ARG A 63 5.99 -17.35 -3.55
N ALA A 64 5.11 -16.83 -4.40
CA ALA A 64 4.35 -17.62 -5.35
C ALA A 64 5.26 -18.27 -6.42
N ASP A 65 6.30 -17.55 -6.85
CA ASP A 65 7.26 -18.00 -7.86
C ASP A 65 8.36 -18.92 -7.27
N ALA A 66 8.47 -19.05 -5.94
CA ALA A 66 9.50 -19.85 -5.30
C ALA A 66 9.23 -21.36 -5.47
N PRO A 67 10.20 -22.15 -5.98
CA PRO A 67 10.03 -23.60 -6.09
C PRO A 67 9.87 -24.24 -4.70
N PRO A 68 9.08 -25.33 -4.57
CA PRO A 68 8.95 -26.04 -3.32
C PRO A 68 10.34 -26.54 -2.88
N GLN A 69 10.76 -26.13 -1.68
CA GLN A 69 12.00 -26.60 -1.06
C GLN A 69 11.85 -28.11 -0.80
N LEU A 70 12.56 -28.92 -1.59
CA LEU A 70 12.68 -30.38 -1.43
C LEU A 70 13.74 -30.72 -0.38
#